data_AF-A0A2D6TX89-F1
#
_entry.id   AF-A0A2D6TX89-F1
#
_cell.length_a   1.000
_cell.length_b   1.000
_cell.length_c   1.000
_cell.angle_alpha   90.00
_cell.angle_beta   90.00
_cell.angle_gamma   90.00
#
_symmetry.space_group_name_H-M   'P 1'
#
loop_
_entity.id
_entity.type
_entity.pdbx_description
1 polymer ?
#
loop_
_entity_poly.entity_id
_entity_poly.type
_entity_poly.pdbx_seq_one_letter_code
_entity_poly.pdbx_strand_id
1 'polypeptide(L)'
;MDFNKPAEQRAFRYERNPVAERGFLILRRNTQDRFDPVGDYLVVDDEEDLALSEKKVMNLVALLNKDESYVMDLGDLTGTQSRFHIKPEKTERGQTQMVFYALGAQGVSKENAVLSIDEGVLV
;
A
#
# COMPACT_ATOMS: atom_id res chain seq x y z
N MET A 1 -32.25 8.47 9.33
CA MET A 1 -30.77 8.37 9.34
C MET A 1 -30.45 6.90 9.41
N ASP A 2 -30.23 6.27 8.27
CA ASP A 2 -29.95 4.83 8.18
C ASP A 2 -28.46 4.58 8.35
N PHE A 3 -28.06 4.21 9.58
CA PHE A 3 -26.68 3.88 9.98
C PHE A 3 -26.31 2.41 9.70
N ASN A 4 -26.85 1.83 8.64
CA ASN A 4 -26.54 0.45 8.26
C ASN A 4 -26.55 0.29 6.74
N LYS A 5 -25.68 1.04 6.06
CA LYS A 5 -25.17 0.50 4.80
C LYS A 5 -24.29 -0.69 5.20
N PRO A 6 -24.57 -1.93 4.74
CA PRO A 6 -23.57 -2.98 4.88
C PRO A 6 -22.29 -2.42 4.27
N ALA A 7 -21.19 -2.40 5.02
CA ALA A 7 -19.90 -2.09 4.45
C ALA A 7 -19.79 -2.94 3.19
N GLU A 8 -19.80 -2.30 2.01
CA GLU A 8 -19.59 -3.01 0.75
C GLU A 8 -18.37 -3.89 1.01
N GLN A 9 -18.60 -5.18 0.88
CA GLN A 9 -17.73 -6.21 1.42
C GLN A 9 -16.34 -6.03 0.79
N ARG A 10 -15.43 -5.38 1.53
CA ARG A 10 -14.17 -4.86 1.01
C ARG A 10 -13.41 -5.97 0.29
N ALA A 11 -13.11 -5.74 -0.99
CA ALA A 11 -12.42 -6.71 -1.83
C ALA A 11 -10.96 -6.86 -1.43
N PHE A 12 -10.37 -5.82 -0.82
CA PHE A 12 -8.98 -5.80 -0.39
C PHE A 12 -8.84 -5.49 1.09
N ARG A 13 -7.85 -6.11 1.73
CA ARG A 13 -7.40 -5.79 3.09
C ARG A 13 -5.87 -5.91 3.17
N TYR A 14 -5.30 -5.49 4.28
CA TYR A 14 -3.88 -5.71 4.57
C TYR A 14 -3.69 -6.42 5.91
N GLU A 15 -2.55 -7.08 6.06
CA GLU A 15 -2.07 -7.70 7.31
C GLU A 15 -0.57 -7.46 7.47
N ARG A 16 -0.01 -7.68 8.67
CA ARG A 16 1.45 -7.63 8.85
C ARG A 16 2.10 -8.80 8.13
N ASN A 17 3.23 -8.57 7.49
CA ASN A 17 3.98 -9.63 6.84
C ASN A 17 4.70 -10.49 7.90
N PRO A 18 4.44 -11.81 7.97
CA PRO A 18 5.06 -12.68 8.98
C PRO A 18 6.54 -12.96 8.70
N VAL A 19 7.03 -12.67 7.50
CA VAL A 19 8.41 -12.92 7.06
C VAL A 19 9.25 -11.65 7.06
N ALA A 20 8.65 -10.51 6.72
CA ALA A 20 9.32 -9.21 6.69
C ALA A 20 8.83 -8.31 7.83
N GLU A 21 9.69 -8.02 8.80
CA GLU A 21 9.37 -7.24 9.99
C GLU A 21 8.76 -5.85 9.67
N ARG A 22 9.27 -5.23 8.60
CA ARG A 22 8.83 -3.92 8.09
C ARG A 22 7.91 -4.04 6.87
N GLY A 23 7.22 -5.17 6.75
CA GLY A 23 6.36 -5.50 5.62
C GLY A 23 4.89 -5.63 5.97
N PHE A 24 4.03 -5.40 4.97
CA PHE A 24 2.59 -5.63 5.02
C PHE A 24 2.18 -6.49 3.83
N LEU A 25 1.32 -7.48 4.04
CA LEU A 25 0.70 -8.25 2.95
C LEU A 25 -0.56 -7.53 2.48
N ILE A 26 -0.77 -7.48 1.17
CA ILE A 26 -2.02 -7.04 0.55
C ILE A 26 -2.79 -8.28 0.14
N LEU A 27 -4.03 -8.41 0.63
CA LEU A 27 -4.86 -9.57 0.37
C LEU A 27 -6.10 -9.18 -0.43
N ARG A 28 -6.51 -10.04 -1.36
CA ARG A 28 -7.74 -9.90 -2.12
C ARG A 28 -8.70 -11.02 -1.75
N ARG A 29 -9.97 -10.69 -1.65
CA ARG A 29 -11.03 -11.67 -1.48
C ARG A 29 -11.24 -12.46 -2.76
N ASN A 30 -11.24 -13.78 -2.65
CA ASN A 30 -11.51 -14.71 -3.74
C ASN A 30 -13.00 -15.09 -3.83
N THR A 31 -13.34 -15.93 -4.79
CA THR A 31 -14.72 -16.38 -5.06
C THR A 31 -15.30 -17.27 -3.95
N GLN A 32 -14.49 -17.70 -2.98
CA GLN A 32 -14.89 -18.53 -1.84
C GLN A 32 -14.88 -17.74 -0.53
N ASP A 33 -14.92 -16.40 -0.61
CA ASP A 33 -14.89 -15.49 0.53
C ASP A 33 -13.65 -15.58 1.42
N ARG A 34 -12.58 -16.18 0.91
CA ARG A 34 -11.27 -16.21 1.56
C ARG A 34 -10.39 -15.09 1.03
N PHE A 35 -9.39 -14.71 1.81
CA PHE A 35 -8.43 -13.67 1.43
C PHE A 35 -7.10 -14.32 1.08
N ASP A 36 -6.68 -14.16 -0.17
CA ASP A 36 -5.41 -14.67 -0.67
C ASP A 36 -4.43 -13.50 -0.82
N PRO A 37 -3.12 -13.68 -0.53
CA PRO A 37 -2.13 -12.64 -0.75
C PRO A 37 -1.99 -12.38 -2.25
N VAL A 38 -2.05 -11.11 -2.64
CA VAL A 38 -1.88 -10.64 -4.03
C VAL A 38 -0.72 -9.65 -4.17
N GLY A 39 0.00 -9.41 -3.08
CA GLY A 39 1.10 -8.46 -3.06
C GLY A 39 1.60 -8.18 -1.65
N ASP A 40 2.63 -7.34 -1.58
CA ASP A 40 3.23 -6.89 -0.33
C ASP A 40 3.78 -5.46 -0.46
N TYR A 41 3.78 -4.75 0.66
CA TYR A 41 4.39 -3.44 0.83
C TYR A 41 5.54 -3.56 1.82
N LEU A 42 6.77 -3.40 1.34
CA LEU A 42 7.99 -3.50 2.14
C LEU A 42 8.57 -2.11 2.35
N VAL A 43 8.70 -1.69 3.61
CA VAL A 43 9.42 -0.46 3.98
C VAL A 43 10.91 -0.74 3.96
N VAL A 44 11.64 -0.08 3.06
CA VAL A 44 13.10 -0.23 2.90
C VAL A 44 13.88 0.86 3.63
N ASP A 45 13.20 1.94 4.05
CA ASP A 45 13.79 2.94 4.93
C ASP A 45 13.65 2.54 6.39
N ASP A 46 14.76 2.19 7.03
CA ASP A 46 14.83 1.81 8.44
C ASP A 46 14.51 2.98 9.39
N GLU A 47 14.65 4.22 8.94
CA GLU A 47 14.36 5.43 9.72
C GLU A 47 12.89 5.83 9.65
N GLU A 48 12.11 5.26 8.73
CA GLU A 48 10.69 5.55 8.65
C GLU A 48 9.92 4.97 9.85
N ASP A 49 9.01 5.77 10.42
CA ASP A 49 8.06 5.30 11.40
C ASP A 49 7.08 4.28 10.77
N LEU A 50 7.07 3.05 11.27
CA LEU A 50 6.18 1.99 10.79
C LEU A 50 4.70 2.35 10.93
N ALA A 51 4.32 3.21 11.88
CA ALA A 51 2.95 3.69 12.02
C ALA A 51 2.57 4.63 10.86
N LEU A 52 3.52 5.40 10.34
CA LEU A 52 3.33 6.18 9.13
C LEU A 52 3.21 5.27 7.90
N SER A 53 4.07 4.25 7.79
CA SER A 53 3.98 3.26 6.72
C SER A 53 2.65 2.51 6.72
N GLU A 54 2.13 2.14 7.89
CA GLU A 54 0.83 1.49 8.01
C GLU A 54 -0.30 2.39 7.47
N LYS A 55 -0.28 3.70 7.79
CA LYS A 55 -1.24 4.66 7.22
C LYS A 55 -1.15 4.76 5.70
N LYS A 56 0.06 4.68 5.12
CA LYS A 56 0.23 4.61 3.66
C LYS A 56 -0.39 3.35 3.07
N VAL A 57 -0.22 2.20 3.73
CA VAL A 57 -0.84 0.92 3.32
C VAL A 57 -2.36 0.97 3.45
N MET A 58 -2.89 1.59 4.50
CA MET A 58 -4.33 1.83 4.65
C MET A 58 -4.88 2.64 3.47
N ASN A 59 -4.21 3.74 3.10
CA ASN A 59 -4.60 4.55 1.94
C ASN A 59 -4.54 3.76 0.65
N LEU A 60 -3.49 2.95 0.44
CA LEU A 60 -3.37 2.08 -0.72
C LEU A 60 -4.55 1.10 -0.81
N VAL A 61 -4.89 0.43 0.29
CA VAL A 61 -6.02 -0.51 0.34
C VAL A 61 -7.36 0.21 0.15
N ALA A 62 -7.53 1.42 0.67
CA ALA A 62 -8.71 2.24 0.42
C ALA A 62 -8.86 2.55 -1.08
N LEU A 63 -7.77 2.95 -1.74
CA LEU A 63 -7.74 3.17 -3.19
C LEU A 63 -8.07 1.90 -3.99
N LEU A 64 -7.50 0.75 -3.63
CA LEU A 64 -7.82 -0.55 -4.26
C LEU A 64 -9.31 -0.93 -4.10
N ASN A 65 -9.91 -0.56 -2.97
CA ASN A 65 -11.34 -0.74 -2.73
C ASN A 65 -12.21 0.35 -3.38
N LYS A 66 -11.63 1.36 -4.05
CA LYS A 66 -12.33 2.55 -4.57
C LYS A 66 -13.10 3.32 -3.48
N ASP A 67 -12.59 3.26 -2.26
CA ASP A 67 -13.19 3.90 -1.09
C ASP A 67 -12.49 5.25 -0.82
N GLU A 68 -12.83 6.25 -1.63
CA GLU A 68 -12.27 7.61 -1.54
C GLU A 68 -12.54 8.27 -0.18
N SER A 69 -13.56 7.81 0.56
CA SER A 69 -13.92 8.32 1.88
C SER A 69 -12.92 7.96 2.99
N TYR A 70 -12.02 6.99 2.73
CA TYR A 70 -11.01 6.53 3.67
C TYR A 70 -9.57 6.92 3.27
N VAL A 71 -9.39 7.72 2.21
CA VAL A 71 -8.06 8.22 1.83
C VAL A 71 -7.67 9.34 2.78
N MET A 72 -6.73 9.07 3.69
CA MET A 72 -6.22 10.04 4.64
C MET A 72 -5.27 11.03 3.94
N ASP A 73 -5.38 12.31 4.24
CA ASP A 73 -4.32 13.26 3.90
C ASP A 73 -3.12 13.04 4.84
N LEU A 74 -1.99 12.67 4.25
CA LEU A 74 -0.74 12.42 4.99
C LEU A 74 0.25 13.59 4.85
N GLY A 75 -0.09 14.67 4.14
CA GLY A 75 0.82 15.79 3.86
C GLY A 75 1.41 16.42 5.11
N ASP A 76 0.62 16.53 6.17
CA ASP A 76 1.04 17.09 7.46
C ASP A 76 1.89 16.10 8.29
N LEU A 77 1.74 14.79 8.06
CA LEU A 77 2.48 13.74 8.77
C LEU A 77 3.82 13.41 8.11
N THR A 78 3.94 13.61 6.79
CA THR A 78 5.17 13.30 6.06
C THR A 78 6.10 14.50 5.94
N GLY A 79 5.61 15.75 6.12
CA GLY A 79 6.38 16.99 5.94
C GLY A 79 7.01 17.14 4.55
N THR A 80 6.68 16.22 3.63
CA THR A 80 7.35 15.98 2.36
C THR A 80 6.31 15.51 1.35
N GLN A 81 6.32 16.08 0.15
CA GLN A 81 5.57 15.54 -0.98
C GLN A 81 6.13 14.16 -1.28
N SER A 82 5.36 13.10 -1.01
CA SER A 82 5.70 11.75 -1.45
C SER A 82 5.71 11.73 -2.97
N ARG A 83 6.89 11.62 -3.58
CA ARG A 83 7.03 11.42 -5.02
C ARG A 83 7.14 9.92 -5.25
N PHE A 84 6.22 9.37 -6.02
CA PHE A 84 6.30 7.98 -6.44
C PHE A 84 6.90 7.91 -7.83
N HIS A 85 7.86 7.00 -8.02
CA HIS A 85 8.23 6.56 -9.35
C HIS A 85 7.66 5.16 -9.55
N ILE A 86 6.65 5.08 -10.41
CA ILE A 86 6.18 3.79 -10.90
C ILE A 86 7.19 3.35 -11.94
N LYS A 87 8.08 2.44 -11.56
CA LYS A 87 8.88 1.67 -12.52
C LYS A 87 8.23 0.29 -12.59
N PRO A 88 7.29 0.06 -13.53
CA PRO A 88 6.64 -1.22 -13.67
C PRO A 88 7.67 -2.19 -14.24
N GLU A 89 8.45 -2.81 -13.37
CA GLU A 89 9.25 -3.96 -13.72
C GLU A 89 8.33 -5.17 -13.64
N LYS A 90 8.09 -5.80 -14.80
CA LYS A 90 7.55 -7.16 -14.81
C LYS A 90 8.60 -8.03 -14.16
N THR A 91 8.36 -8.42 -12.92
CA THR A 91 9.16 -9.45 -12.29
C THR A 91 8.91 -10.76 -13.04
N GLU A 92 9.88 -11.68 -13.03
CA GLU A 92 9.71 -13.03 -13.62
C GLU A 92 8.51 -13.80 -13.03
N ARG A 93 7.92 -13.29 -11.94
CA ARG A 93 6.77 -13.83 -11.23
C ARG A 93 5.42 -13.25 -11.65
N GLY A 94 5.36 -12.38 -12.65
CA GLY A 94 4.09 -11.77 -13.10
C GLY A 94 3.54 -10.75 -12.12
N GLN A 95 4.43 -10.04 -11.40
CA GLN A 95 4.06 -8.95 -10.51
C GLN A 95 4.56 -7.61 -11.05
N THR A 96 3.78 -6.56 -10.82
CA THR A 96 4.17 -5.16 -10.98
C THR A 96 4.80 -4.65 -9.69
N GLN A 97 5.96 -4.01 -9.80
CA GLN A 97 6.60 -3.32 -8.67
C GLN A 97 6.46 -1.80 -8.78
N MET A 98 6.26 -1.15 -7.64
CA MET A 98 6.20 0.31 -7.50
C MET A 98 7.12 0.74 -6.35
N VAL A 99 8.05 1.65 -6.63
CA VAL A 99 9.02 2.14 -5.64
C VAL A 99 8.63 3.55 -5.19
N PHE A 100 8.49 3.70 -3.88
CA PHE A 100 8.15 4.97 -3.25
C PHE A 100 9.42 5.70 -2.83
N TYR A 101 9.48 6.99 -3.12
CA TYR A 101 10.57 7.84 -2.71
C TYR A 101 10.08 8.95 -1.78
N ALA A 102 10.83 9.21 -0.72
CA ALA A 102 10.67 10.39 0.11
C ALA A 102 11.69 11.45 -0.31
N LEU A 103 11.23 12.71 -0.46
CA LEU A 103 12.12 13.83 -0.73
C LEU A 103 12.68 14.34 0.60
N GLY A 104 13.97 14.13 0.87
CA GLY A 104 14.62 14.63 2.08
C GLY A 104 14.81 16.15 2.07
N ALA A 105 15.13 16.72 3.24
CA ALA A 105 15.29 18.16 3.47
C ALA A 105 16.36 18.85 2.58
N GLN A 106 17.25 18.09 1.95
CA GLN A 106 18.32 18.59 1.08
C GLN A 106 18.07 18.31 -0.42
N GLY A 107 16.85 17.90 -0.80
CA GLY A 107 16.51 17.58 -2.19
C GLY A 107 17.01 16.21 -2.67
N VAL A 108 17.58 15.40 -1.79
CA VAL A 108 17.96 14.00 -2.07
C VAL A 108 16.73 13.12 -1.94
N SER A 109 16.43 12.36 -3.00
CA SER A 109 15.36 11.37 -3.03
C SER A 109 15.86 10.07 -2.41
N LYS A 110 15.23 9.58 -1.34
CA LYS A 110 15.55 8.31 -0.67
C LYS A 110 14.45 7.29 -0.95
N GLU A 111 14.83 6.06 -1.29
CA GLU A 111 13.88 4.95 -1.38
C GLU A 111 13.28 4.66 -0.02
N ASN A 112 11.95 4.61 0.03
CA ASN A 112 11.19 4.55 1.25
C ASN A 112 10.52 3.19 1.40
N ALA A 113 9.85 2.75 0.34
CA ALA A 113 9.14 1.49 0.32
C ALA A 113 9.03 0.93 -1.10
N VAL A 114 8.74 -0.36 -1.18
CA VAL A 114 8.45 -1.08 -2.42
C VAL A 114 7.10 -1.76 -2.27
N LEU A 115 6.20 -1.55 -3.22
CA LEU A 115 4.97 -2.34 -3.37
C LEU A 115 5.16 -3.32 -4.52
N SER A 116 4.99 -4.60 -4.24
CA SER A 116 4.88 -5.65 -5.25
C SER A 116 3.43 -6.12 -5.30
N ILE A 117 2.83 -6.21 -6.47
CA ILE A 117 1.43 -6.64 -6.61
C ILE A 117 1.23 -7.43 -7.90
N ASP A 118 0.38 -8.45 -7.86
CA ASP A 118 0.10 -9.30 -9.01
C ASP A 118 -0.48 -8.50 -10.19
N GLU A 119 -0.09 -8.88 -11.40
CA GLU A 119 -0.64 -8.26 -12.62
C GLU A 119 -2.18 -8.36 -12.67
N GLY A 120 -2.83 -7.27 -13.09
CA GLY A 120 -4.29 -7.17 -13.18
C GLY A 120 -5.01 -6.83 -11.86
N VAL A 121 -4.26 -6.58 -10.78
CA VAL A 121 -4.84 -6.03 -9.53
C VAL A 121 -4.97 -4.51 -9.59
N LEU A 122 -3.98 -3.82 -10.17
CA LEU A 122 -4.03 -2.38 -10.47
C LEU A 122 -4.66 -2.20 -11.85
N VAL A 123 -5.84 -1.56 -11.90
CA VAL A 123 -6.59 -1.25 -13.14
C VAL A 123 -7.06 0.20 -13.13
#